data_AF-F9S0E6-F1
#
_entry.id   AF-F9S0E6-F1
#
_cell.length_a   1.000
_cell.length_b   1.000
_cell.length_c   1.000
_cell.angle_alpha   90.00
_cell.angle_beta   90.00
_cell.angle_gamma   90.00
#
_symmetry.space_group_name_H-M   'P 1'
#
loop_
_entity.id
_entity.type
_entity.pdbx_description
1 polymer ?
#
loop_
_entity_poly.entity_id
_entity_poly.type
_entity_poly.pdbx_seq_one_letter_code
_entity_poly.pdbx_strand_id
1 'polypeptide(L)' 'MQISNAIYQPHIQQDLKNATAYINDSLDTNGSRLSATLSQQNQIQIRNADGIVVKTLQGEKVAMRMNNIDEYV' A
#
# COMPACT_ATOMS: atom_id res chain seq x y z
N MET A 1 -2.42 -21.46 1.71
CA MET A 1 -1.04 -20.91 1.64
C MET A 1 -0.98 -19.72 2.57
N GLN A 2 0.02 -19.63 3.47
CA GLN A 2 0.17 -18.44 4.31
C GLN A 2 0.53 -17.23 3.42
N ILE A 3 -0.26 -16.18 3.53
CA ILE A 3 -0.20 -14.96 2.70
C ILE A 3 1.16 -14.25 2.81
N SER A 4 1.90 -14.54 3.89
CA SER A 4 3.26 -14.07 4.17
C SER A 4 4.25 -14.33 3.02
N ASN A 5 4.09 -15.42 2.25
CA ASN A 5 4.92 -15.67 1.07
C ASN A 5 4.30 -15.14 -0.23
N ALA A 6 2.99 -14.88 -0.25
CA ALA A 6 2.28 -14.38 -1.42
C ALA A 6 2.59 -12.90 -1.68
N ILE A 7 2.83 -12.12 -0.62
CA ILE A 7 3.15 -10.69 -0.77
C ILE A 7 4.44 -10.44 -1.56
N TYR A 8 5.38 -11.39 -1.55
CA TYR A 8 6.64 -11.29 -2.30
C TYR A 8 6.52 -11.72 -3.76
N GLN A 9 5.35 -12.17 -4.20
CA GLN A 9 5.15 -12.56 -5.59
C GLN A 9 5.23 -11.33 -6.50
N PRO A 10 5.87 -11.43 -7.68
CA PRO A 10 6.09 -10.28 -8.56
C PRO A 10 4.83 -9.50 -8.93
N HIS A 11 3.70 -10.19 -9.14
CA HIS A 11 2.43 -9.54 -9.47
C HIS A 11 1.84 -8.79 -8.25
N ILE A 12 1.88 -9.37 -7.05
CA ILE A 12 1.43 -8.69 -5.82
C ILE A 12 2.30 -7.46 -5.52
N GLN A 13 3.61 -7.57 -5.76
CA GLN A 13 4.52 -6.42 -5.66
C GLN A 13 4.15 -5.30 -6.64
N GLN A 14 3.76 -5.67 -7.86
CA GLN A 14 3.28 -4.69 -8.85
C GLN A 14 1.95 -4.07 -8.42
N ASP A 15 1.02 -4.85 -7.88
CA ASP A 15 -0.25 -4.36 -7.35
C ASP A 15 -0.03 -3.36 -6.22
N LEU A 16 0.89 -3.65 -5.29
CA LEU A 16 1.24 -2.74 -4.20
C LEU A 16 1.86 -1.44 -4.70
N LYS A 17 2.70 -1.50 -5.74
CA LYS A 17 3.24 -0.30 -6.39
C LYS A 17 2.13 0.52 -7.05
N ASN A 18 1.25 -0.13 -7.80
CA ASN A 18 0.12 0.51 -8.47
C ASN A 18 -0.82 1.18 -7.44
N ALA A 19 -1.14 0.48 -6.35
CA ALA A 19 -1.95 1.01 -5.26
C ALA A 19 -1.28 2.21 -4.58
N THR A 20 0.02 2.12 -4.31
CA THR A 20 0.80 3.22 -3.74
C THR A 20 0.77 4.44 -4.65
N ALA A 21 0.96 4.26 -5.95
CA ALA A 21 0.92 5.33 -6.94
C ALA A 21 -0.46 5.97 -7.01
N TYR A 22 -1.53 5.17 -7.05
CA TYR A 22 -2.91 5.66 -7.03
C TYR A 22 -3.22 6.49 -5.78
N ILE A 23 -2.82 6.01 -4.60
CA ILE A 23 -2.99 6.76 -3.35
C ILE A 23 -2.21 8.07 -3.41
N ASN A 24 -0.96 8.03 -3.88
CA ASN A 24 -0.12 9.24 -3.97
C ASN A 24 -0.73 10.29 -4.91
N ASP A 25 -1.21 9.87 -6.08
CA ASP A 25 -1.87 10.75 -7.07
C ASP A 25 -3.17 11.35 -6.52
N SER A 26 -3.96 10.56 -5.80
CA SER A 26 -5.16 11.05 -5.11
C SER A 26 -4.83 12.07 -4.02
N LEU A 27 -3.76 11.86 -3.25
CA LEU A 27 -3.33 12.79 -2.21
C LEU A 27 -2.84 14.12 -2.79
N ASP A 28 -2.13 14.07 -3.92
CA ASP A 28 -1.64 15.25 -4.65
C ASP A 28 -2.80 16.03 -5.27
N THR A 29 -3.73 15.35 -5.94
CA THR A 29 -4.95 15.94 -6.52
C THR A 29 -5.80 16.65 -5.45
N ASN A 30 -5.88 16.11 -4.24
CA ASN A 30 -6.61 16.71 -3.13
C ASN A 30 -5.85 17.84 -2.42
N GLY A 31 -4.61 18.17 -2.84
CA GLY A 31 -3.80 19.23 -2.24
C GLY A 31 -3.36 18.93 -0.80
N SER A 32 -3.34 17.66 -0.41
CA SER A 32 -3.23 17.21 0.98
C SER A 32 -1.88 17.52 1.64
N ARG A 33 -0.85 17.91 0.86
CA ARG A 33 0.58 17.94 1.27
C ARG A 33 1.05 16.63 1.90
N LEU A 34 0.41 15.52 1.51
CA LEU A 34 0.73 14.17 1.91
C LEU A 34 1.34 13.43 0.72
N SER A 35 2.21 12.47 1.00
CA SER A 35 2.76 11.55 -0.01
C SER A 35 2.62 10.12 0.45
N ALA A 36 2.46 9.19 -0.49
CA ALA A 36 2.42 7.76 -0.21
C ALA A 36 3.65 7.06 -0.79
N THR A 37 4.24 6.15 0.00
CA THR A 37 5.45 5.42 -0.35
C THR A 37 5.33 3.96 0.07
N LEU A 38 5.90 3.04 -0.72
CA LEU A 38 5.97 1.62 -0.37
C LEU A 38 7.27 1.35 0.39
N SER A 39 7.16 0.81 1.60
CA SER A 39 8.32 0.43 2.42
C SER A 39 8.92 -0.91 1.98
N GLN A 40 10.15 -1.19 2.43
CA GLN A 40 10.82 -2.47 2.21
C GLN A 40 10.09 -3.65 2.86
N GLN A 41 9.26 -3.39 3.87
CA GLN A 41 8.41 -4.38 4.52
C GLN A 41 7.04 -4.51 3.84
N ASN A 42 6.90 -4.04 2.59
CA ASN A 42 5.66 -4.08 1.82
C ASN A 42 4.50 -3.36 2.52
N GLN A 43 4.77 -2.22 3.17
CA GLN A 43 3.74 -1.40 3.80
C GLN A 43 3.60 -0.09 3.03
N ILE A 44 2.37 0.35 2.78
CA ILE A 44 2.13 1.66 2.18
C ILE A 44 2.10 2.70 3.31
N GLN A 45 3.12 3.55 3.35
CA GLN A 45 3.28 4.60 4.35
C GLN A 45 2.86 5.94 3.75
N ILE A 46 1.94 6.61 4.42
CA ILE A 46 1.52 7.98 4.11
C ILE A 46 2.29 8.92 5.03
N ARG A 47 2.97 9.89 4.43
CA ARG A 47 3.81 10.87 5.11
C ARG A 47 3.28 12.28 4.92
N ASN A 48 3.47 13.12 5.92
CA ASN A 48 3.25 14.55 5.77
C ASN A 48 4.44 15.23 5.08
N ALA A 49 4.33 16.55 4.84
CA ALA A 49 5.39 17.35 4.23
C ALA A 49 6.71 17.34 5.02
N ASP A 50 6.67 17.07 6.33
CA ASP A 50 7.85 16.96 7.19
C ASP A 50 8.50 15.56 7.14
N GLY A 51 7.95 14.65 6.33
CA GLY A 51 8.42 13.27 6.19
C GLY A 51 7.95 12.32 7.30
N ILE A 52 7.11 12.79 8.23
CA ILE A 52 6.57 12.01 9.34
C ILE A 52 5.48 11.07 8.83
N VAL A 53 5.57 9.79 9.18
CA VAL A 53 4.54 8.80 8.85
C VAL A 53 3.30 9.07 9.69
N VAL A 54 2.21 9.48 9.04
CA VAL A 54 0.91 9.75 9.68
C VAL A 54 -0.04 8.56 9.59
N LYS A 55 0.20 7.65 8.64
CA LYS A 55 -0.61 6.43 8.48
C LYS A 55 0.19 5.33 7.79
N THR A 56 -0.05 4.10 8.20
CA THR A 56 0.54 2.90 7.59
C THR A 56 -0.57 1.94 7.19
N LEU A 57 -0.55 1.48 5.95
CA LEU A 57 -1.41 0.42 5.43
C LEU A 57 -0.57 -0.85 5.27
N GLN A 58 -1.04 -1.96 5.83
CA GLN A 58 -0.39 -3.26 5.66
C GLN A 58 -0.60 -3.72 4.20
N GLY A 59 0.48 -3.96 3.46
CA GLY A 59 0.37 -4.38 2.06
C GLY A 59 -0.37 -5.69 1.90
N GLU A 60 -0.30 -6.60 2.87
CA GLU A 60 -1.07 -7.86 2.83
C GLU A 60 -2.57 -7.58 2.71
N LYS A 61 -3.09 -6.68 3.54
CA LYS A 61 -4.51 -6.28 3.52
C LYS A 61 -4.89 -5.55 2.24
N VAL A 62 -3.99 -4.72 1.70
CA VAL A 62 -4.22 -4.00 0.44
C VAL A 62 -4.28 -4.99 -0.73
N ALA A 63 -3.30 -5.90 -0.81
CA ALA A 63 -3.23 -6.93 -1.84
C ALA A 63 -4.42 -7.88 -1.79
N MET A 64 -4.85 -8.31 -0.59
CA MET A 64 -6.04 -9.15 -0.43
C MET A 64 -7.29 -8.46 -0.94
N ARG A 65 -7.48 -7.18 -0.57
CA ARG A 65 -8.65 -6.40 -1.00
C ARG A 65 -8.66 -6.13 -2.50
N MET A 66 -7.49 -5.94 -3.12
CA MET A 66 -7.38 -5.79 -4.57
C MET A 66 -7.65 -7.09 -5.33
N ASN A 67 -7.19 -8.21 -4.79
CA ASN A 67 -7.31 -9.52 -5.42
C ASN A 67 -8.63 -10.25 -5.05
N ASN A 68 -9.56 -9.58 -4.38
CA ASN A 68 -10.81 -10.17 -3.83
C ASN A 68 -10.56 -11.50 -3.11
N ILE A 69 -9.43 -11.58 -2.38
CA ILE A 69 -9.15 -12.73 -1.53
C ILE A 69 -10.00 -12.53 -0.29
N ASP A 70 -11.21 -13.08 -0.32
CA ASP A 70 -12.11 -13.07 0.82
C ASP A 70 -11.39 -13.67 2.03
N GLU A 71 -11.20 -12.84 3.04
CA GLU A 71 -10.75 -13.26 4.36
C GLU A 71 -11.97 -13.91 5.04
N TYR A 72 -12.30 -15.15 4.64
CA TYR A 72 -13.17 -16.00 5.45
C TYR A 72 -12.37 -16.39 6.70
N VAL A 73 -12.55 -15.60 7.76
CA VAL A 73 -12.22 -15.97 9.14
C VAL A 73 -13.45 -16.59 9.77
#